data_AF-W9SC30-F1
#
_entry.id   AF-W9SC30-F1
#
_cell.length_a   1.000
_cell.length_b   1.000
_cell.length_c   1.000
_cell.angle_alpha   90.00
_cell.angle_beta   90.00
_cell.angle_gamma   90.00
#
_symmetry.space_group_name_H-M   'P 1'
#
loop_
_entity.id
_entity.type
_entity.pdbx_description
1 polymer ?
#
loop_
_entity_poly.entity_id
_entity_poly.type
_entity_poly.pdbx_seq_one_letter_code
_entity_poly.pdbx_strand_id
1 'polypeptide(L)'
;MARGRDEVYVAAVPLRATKGPAQLLMSAAYSLNLWDFQHFMVIIKPHSPPPQFQALVYDFQPKDPESVYVALEALSGRPVSGVVLTRTLSKLPKNKCWFVGPSKENAADKACEFNKNWEMNLRVGKHDCRDYTNGLVEFLTGEKYVLEHLRKSNGTQG
;
A
#
# COMPACT_ATOMS: atom_id res chain seq x y z
N MET A 1 2.92 18.40 26.93
CA MET A 1 3.89 17.65 26.10
C MET A 1 3.11 16.97 24.99
N ALA A 2 3.25 17.41 23.74
CA ALA A 2 2.70 16.65 22.63
C ALA A 2 3.54 15.37 22.52
N ARG A 3 2.97 14.23 22.93
CA ARG A 3 3.53 12.89 22.65
C ARG A 3 3.77 12.83 21.14
N GLY A 4 4.97 12.44 20.70
CA GLY A 4 5.25 12.34 19.27
C GLY A 4 4.24 11.40 18.61
N ARG A 5 3.75 11.81 17.43
CA ARG A 5 2.71 11.10 16.68
C ARG A 5 3.36 10.07 15.77
N ASP A 6 2.62 9.01 15.44
CA ASP A 6 3.12 7.99 14.52
C ASP A 6 3.30 8.61 13.13
N GLU A 7 4.31 8.18 12.39
CA GLU A 7 4.60 8.66 11.05
C GLU A 7 3.95 7.72 10.02
N VAL A 8 3.23 8.30 9.06
CA VAL A 8 2.59 7.56 7.97
C VAL A 8 3.37 7.76 6.68
N TYR A 9 3.69 6.64 6.03
CA TYR A 9 4.37 6.58 4.75
C TYR A 9 3.53 5.78 3.76
N VAL A 10 3.72 6.07 2.48
CA VAL A 10 3.25 5.22 1.37
C VAL A 10 4.47 4.63 0.68
N ALA A 11 4.43 3.34 0.37
CA ALA A 11 5.47 2.69 -0.41
C ALA A 11 4.89 2.00 -1.64
N ALA A 12 5.65 2.01 -2.72
CA ALA A 12 5.36 1.24 -3.93
C ALA A 12 6.30 0.06 -4.06
N VAL A 13 5.77 -1.09 -4.45
CA VAL A 13 6.49 -2.33 -4.71
C VAL A 13 6.06 -2.92 -6.06
N PRO A 14 6.87 -3.80 -6.69
CA PRO A 14 6.43 -4.50 -7.89
C PRO A 14 5.20 -5.36 -7.57
N LEU A 15 4.26 -5.44 -8.51
CA LEU A 15 3.14 -6.38 -8.44
C LEU A 15 3.66 -7.80 -8.34
N ARG A 16 3.09 -8.57 -7.41
CA ARG A 16 3.31 -10.02 -7.37
C ARG A 16 2.51 -10.64 -8.51
N ALA A 17 3.17 -11.51 -9.26
CA ALA A 17 2.59 -12.25 -10.36
C ALA A 17 3.08 -13.69 -10.31
N THR A 18 2.43 -14.55 -11.09
CA THR A 18 2.87 -15.92 -11.31
C THR A 18 4.34 -15.96 -11.71
N LYS A 19 5.10 -16.88 -11.10
CA LYS A 19 6.53 -17.05 -11.38
C LYS A 19 6.75 -17.26 -12.88
N GLY A 20 7.78 -16.62 -13.43
CA GLY A 20 8.13 -16.71 -14.85
C GLY A 20 7.99 -15.37 -15.58
N PRO A 21 7.65 -15.36 -16.88
CA PRO A 21 7.65 -14.15 -17.71
C PRO A 21 6.78 -13.01 -17.16
N ALA A 22 5.64 -13.33 -16.54
CA ALA A 22 4.75 -12.34 -15.95
C ALA A 22 5.43 -11.58 -14.78
N GLN A 23 6.13 -12.28 -13.91
CA GLN A 23 6.90 -11.66 -12.82
C GLN A 23 8.03 -10.76 -13.34
N LEU A 24 8.72 -11.18 -14.42
CA LEU A 24 9.76 -10.37 -15.05
C LEU A 24 9.19 -9.09 -15.65
N LEU A 25 8.05 -9.17 -16.34
CA LEU A 25 7.34 -8.01 -16.88
C LEU A 25 6.96 -7.01 -15.78
N MET A 26 6.38 -7.47 -14.68
CA MET A 26 5.99 -6.60 -13.55
C MET A 26 7.21 -5.96 -12.88
N SER A 27 8.30 -6.70 -12.78
CA SER A 27 9.56 -6.19 -12.23
C SER A 27 10.19 -5.12 -13.14
N ALA A 28 10.10 -5.30 -14.47
CA ALA A 28 10.52 -4.32 -15.46
C ALA A 28 9.65 -3.06 -15.41
N ALA A 29 8.32 -3.21 -15.39
CA ALA A 29 7.37 -2.10 -15.27
C ALA A 29 7.61 -1.29 -13.98
N TYR A 30 7.88 -1.96 -12.87
CA TYR A 30 8.30 -1.31 -11.63
C TYR A 30 9.62 -0.56 -11.79
N SER A 31 10.64 -1.17 -12.40
CA SER A 31 11.96 -0.56 -12.60
C SER A 31 11.90 0.67 -13.52
N LEU A 32 11.05 0.62 -14.55
CA LEU A 32 10.76 1.72 -15.47
C LEU A 32 9.81 2.78 -14.89
N ASN A 33 9.44 2.66 -13.61
CA ASN A 33 8.55 3.56 -12.91
C ASN A 33 7.16 3.74 -13.56
N LEU A 34 6.64 2.70 -14.22
CA LEU A 34 5.30 2.73 -14.78
C LEU A 34 4.27 2.71 -13.63
N TRP A 35 3.79 3.91 -13.28
CA TRP A 35 2.94 4.16 -12.10
C TRP A 35 1.73 3.22 -12.02
N ASP A 36 1.08 3.01 -13.16
CA ASP A 36 -0.15 2.21 -13.26
C ASP A 36 0.09 0.69 -13.10
N PHE A 37 1.35 0.26 -12.93
CA PHE A 37 1.74 -1.12 -12.61
C PHE A 37 2.39 -1.26 -11.22
N GLN A 38 2.37 -0.20 -10.41
CA GLN A 38 2.86 -0.25 -9.04
C GLN A 38 1.79 -0.76 -8.09
N HIS A 39 2.21 -1.59 -7.15
CA HIS A 39 1.42 -2.00 -6.00
C HIS A 39 1.74 -1.08 -4.82
N PHE A 40 0.72 -0.49 -4.21
CA PHE A 40 0.90 0.47 -3.11
C PHE A 40 0.53 -0.15 -1.76
N MET A 41 1.27 0.25 -0.73
CA MET A 41 1.03 -0.16 0.66
C MET A 41 1.27 1.01 1.60
N VAL A 42 0.58 1.00 2.75
CA VAL A 42 0.73 2.00 3.80
C VAL A 42 1.68 1.47 4.86
N ILE A 43 2.63 2.30 5.29
CA ILE A 43 3.56 1.98 6.36
C ILE A 43 3.36 2.96 7.51
N ILE A 44 3.18 2.43 8.71
CA ILE A 44 3.09 3.19 9.95
C ILE A 44 4.38 2.95 10.72
N LYS A 45 5.14 4.02 10.97
CA LYS A 45 6.31 4.00 11.84
C LYS A 45 5.90 4.59 13.19
N PRO A 46 5.80 3.77 14.25
CA PRO A 46 5.43 4.26 15.55
C PRO A 46 6.44 5.28 16.06
N HIS A 47 5.99 6.28 16.83
CA HIS A 47 6.90 7.25 17.44
C HIS A 47 7.90 6.59 18.40
N SER A 48 7.45 5.57 19.13
CA SER A 48 8.28 4.75 20.02
C SER A 48 8.16 3.30 19.59
N PRO A 49 8.90 2.89 18.54
CA PRO A 49 8.80 1.54 18.00
C PRO A 49 9.33 0.52 19.02
N PRO A 50 8.71 -0.66 19.13
CA PRO A 50 9.19 -1.68 20.04
C PRO A 50 10.47 -2.35 19.50
N PRO A 51 11.27 -3.04 20.34
CA PRO A 51 12.58 -3.56 19.92
C PRO A 51 12.54 -4.52 18.72
N GLN A 52 11.43 -5.23 18.54
CA GLN A 52 11.26 -6.27 17.53
C GLN A 52 10.96 -5.76 16.11
N PHE A 53 10.46 -4.52 15.96
CA PHE A 53 10.14 -3.96 14.64
C PHE A 53 10.16 -2.43 14.65
N GLN A 54 10.46 -1.82 13.52
CA GLN A 54 10.46 -0.37 13.37
C GLN A 54 9.20 0.19 12.70
N ALA A 55 8.48 -0.62 11.92
CA ALA A 55 7.25 -0.20 11.27
C ALA A 55 6.25 -1.34 11.07
N LEU A 56 4.99 -0.96 10.88
CA LEU A 56 3.87 -1.81 10.48
C LEU A 56 3.50 -1.49 9.03
N VAL A 57 3.14 -2.50 8.26
CA VAL A 57 2.74 -2.38 6.86
C VAL A 57 1.34 -2.94 6.71
N TYR A 58 0.51 -2.20 6.01
CA TYR A 58 -0.85 -2.58 5.64
C TYR A 58 -0.95 -2.65 4.12
N ASP A 59 -1.33 -3.82 3.63
CA ASP A 59 -1.19 -4.21 2.23
C ASP A 59 -2.43 -4.97 1.75
N PHE A 60 -3.28 -4.31 0.98
CA PHE A 60 -4.47 -4.91 0.38
C PHE A 60 -4.14 -5.54 -0.98
N GLN A 61 -4.30 -6.87 -1.09
CA GLN A 61 -3.95 -7.64 -2.29
C GLN A 61 -4.92 -8.81 -2.49
N PRO A 62 -4.90 -9.48 -3.66
CA PRO A 62 -5.63 -10.73 -3.84
C PRO A 62 -5.21 -11.77 -2.81
N LYS A 63 -6.14 -12.59 -2.32
CA LYS A 63 -5.84 -13.65 -1.34
C LYS A 63 -4.78 -14.64 -1.85
N ASP A 64 -4.79 -14.90 -3.15
CA ASP A 64 -3.79 -15.72 -3.84
C ASP A 64 -3.25 -14.96 -5.07
N PRO A 65 -2.25 -14.07 -4.89
CA PRO A 65 -1.73 -13.23 -5.96
C PRO A 65 -0.85 -14.00 -6.97
N GLU A 66 -0.47 -15.24 -6.66
CA GLU A 66 0.34 -16.09 -7.55
C GLU A 66 -0.51 -17.06 -8.38
N SER A 67 -1.84 -17.07 -8.21
CA SER A 67 -2.75 -17.87 -9.03
C SER A 67 -3.03 -17.24 -10.38
N VAL A 68 -2.77 -17.99 -11.45
CA VAL A 68 -3.10 -17.58 -12.84
C VAL A 68 -4.60 -17.32 -12.99
N TYR A 69 -5.45 -18.14 -12.35
CA TYR A 69 -6.90 -17.97 -12.41
C TYR A 69 -7.35 -16.68 -11.74
N VAL A 70 -6.80 -16.36 -10.55
CA VAL A 70 -7.08 -15.10 -9.86
C VAL A 70 -6.61 -13.91 -10.70
N ALA A 71 -5.43 -14.02 -11.33
CA ALA A 71 -4.92 -12.99 -12.22
C ALA A 71 -5.83 -12.77 -13.45
N LEU A 72 -6.30 -13.85 -14.09
CA LEU A 72 -7.21 -13.75 -15.25
C LEU A 72 -8.54 -13.11 -14.88
N GLU A 73 -9.16 -13.53 -13.78
CA GLU A 73 -10.41 -12.95 -13.29
C GLU A 73 -10.22 -11.46 -12.96
N ALA A 74 -9.16 -11.10 -12.23
CA ALA A 74 -8.85 -9.71 -11.89
C ALA A 74 -8.63 -8.84 -13.14
N LEU A 75 -7.89 -9.33 -14.14
CA LEU A 75 -7.64 -8.63 -15.40
C LEU A 75 -8.89 -8.51 -16.27
N SER A 76 -9.84 -9.44 -16.17
CA SER A 76 -11.15 -9.35 -16.82
C SER A 76 -12.10 -8.34 -16.12
N GLY A 77 -11.64 -7.68 -15.06
CA GLY A 77 -12.41 -6.70 -14.29
C GLY A 77 -13.45 -7.32 -13.37
N ARG A 78 -13.40 -8.64 -13.17
CA ARG A 78 -14.25 -9.38 -12.23
C ARG A 78 -13.71 -9.23 -10.80
N PRO A 79 -14.60 -9.24 -9.79
CA PRO A 79 -14.19 -9.19 -8.40
C PRO A 79 -13.46 -10.49 -8.00
N VAL A 80 -12.40 -10.37 -7.22
CA VAL A 80 -11.67 -11.50 -6.64
C VAL A 80 -11.59 -11.35 -5.12
N SER A 81 -11.41 -12.46 -4.41
CA SER A 81 -11.21 -12.42 -2.95
C SER A 81 -9.92 -11.67 -2.64
N GLY A 82 -10.04 -10.55 -1.95
CA GLY A 82 -8.95 -9.75 -1.41
C GLY A 82 -8.67 -10.07 0.05
N VAL A 83 -7.53 -9.57 0.52
CA VAL A 83 -7.11 -9.63 1.92
C VAL A 83 -6.27 -8.40 2.25
N VAL A 84 -6.48 -7.84 3.45
CA VAL A 84 -5.55 -6.86 4.03
C VAL A 84 -4.52 -7.61 4.86
N LEU A 85 -3.27 -7.63 4.40
CA LEU A 85 -2.15 -8.19 5.15
C LEU A 85 -1.52 -7.11 6.03
N THR A 86 -1.32 -7.46 7.29
CA THR A 86 -0.54 -6.67 8.24
C THR A 86 0.79 -7.38 8.50
N ARG A 87 1.92 -6.70 8.29
CA ARG A 87 3.26 -7.24 8.56
C ARG A 87 4.15 -6.22 9.24
N THR A 88 5.19 -6.68 9.91
CA THR A 88 6.21 -5.82 10.53
C THR A 88 7.41 -5.64 9.60
N LEU A 89 8.08 -4.50 9.72
CA LEU A 89 9.35 -4.22 9.07
C LEU A 89 10.41 -3.84 10.10
N SER A 90 11.62 -4.36 9.90
CA SER A 90 12.79 -3.96 10.69
C SER A 90 13.35 -2.61 10.25
N LYS A 91 13.11 -2.18 8.99
CA LYS A 91 13.52 -0.89 8.42
C LYS A 91 12.54 -0.46 7.32
N LEU A 92 12.42 0.85 7.10
CA LEU A 92 11.64 1.40 5.99
C LEU A 92 12.28 1.05 4.62
N PRO A 93 11.47 0.88 3.55
CA PRO A 93 12.00 0.73 2.20
C PRO A 93 12.84 1.94 1.79
N LYS A 94 14.00 1.70 1.15
CA LYS A 94 14.92 2.76 0.73
C LYS A 94 14.45 3.51 -0.52
N ASN A 95 13.71 2.83 -1.39
CA ASN A 95 13.27 3.35 -2.67
C ASN A 95 11.74 3.38 -2.70
N LYS A 96 11.18 4.35 -3.43
CA LYS A 96 9.73 4.50 -3.66
C LYS A 96 8.93 4.41 -2.35
N CYS A 97 9.42 5.11 -1.34
CA CYS A 97 8.81 5.24 -0.02
C CYS A 97 8.73 6.73 0.29
N TRP A 98 7.53 7.23 0.50
CA TRP A 98 7.26 8.65 0.66
C TRP A 98 6.63 8.90 2.01
N PHE A 99 7.19 9.83 2.77
CA PHE A 99 6.54 10.34 3.97
C PHE A 99 5.31 11.15 3.57
N VAL A 100 4.18 10.86 4.19
CA VAL A 100 2.92 11.57 3.95
C VAL A 100 2.68 12.59 5.04
N GLY A 101 2.74 12.15 6.30
CA GLY A 101 2.46 13.03 7.42
C GLY A 101 2.38 12.29 8.75
N PRO A 102 2.35 13.03 9.86
CA PRO A 102 2.05 12.46 11.16
C PRO A 102 0.58 12.03 11.23
N SER A 103 0.31 10.94 11.94
CA SER A 103 -1.05 10.52 12.25
C SER A 103 -1.77 11.56 13.12
N LYS A 104 -3.11 11.53 13.11
CA LYS A 104 -3.93 12.32 14.04
C LYS A 104 -3.97 11.70 15.43
N GLU A 105 -4.00 10.37 15.49
CA GLU A 105 -4.15 9.55 16.72
C GLU A 105 -3.20 8.34 16.67
N ASN A 106 -3.39 7.34 17.54
CA ASN A 106 -2.66 6.06 17.45
C ASN A 106 -2.97 5.39 16.11
N ALA A 107 -2.00 5.38 15.22
CA ALA A 107 -2.24 5.02 13.83
C ALA A 107 -2.51 3.51 13.67
N ALA A 108 -1.91 2.67 14.52
CA ALA A 108 -2.12 1.23 14.48
C ALA A 108 -3.55 0.83 14.88
N ASP A 109 -4.08 1.45 15.94
CA ASP A 109 -5.46 1.22 16.40
C ASP A 109 -6.47 1.68 15.37
N LYS A 110 -6.27 2.89 14.80
CA LYS A 110 -7.12 3.44 13.75
C LYS A 110 -7.05 2.62 12.46
N ALA A 111 -5.89 2.11 12.08
CA ALA A 111 -5.78 1.20 10.93
C ALA A 111 -6.55 -0.11 11.18
N CYS A 112 -6.52 -0.66 12.40
CA CYS A 112 -7.34 -1.81 12.76
C CYS A 112 -8.84 -1.52 12.66
N GLU A 113 -9.29 -0.36 13.14
CA GLU A 113 -10.68 0.10 13.01
C GLU A 113 -11.12 0.24 11.55
N PHE A 114 -10.29 0.89 10.72
CA PHE A 114 -10.53 1.04 9.29
C PHE A 114 -10.69 -0.32 8.61
N ASN A 115 -9.77 -1.26 8.89
CA ASN A 115 -9.76 -2.58 8.26
C ASN A 115 -10.97 -3.45 8.60
N LYS A 116 -11.62 -3.24 9.76
CA LYS A 116 -12.86 -3.96 10.13
C LYS A 116 -14.01 -3.68 9.17
N ASN A 117 -14.02 -2.51 8.56
CA ASN A 117 -15.09 -2.06 7.66
C ASN A 117 -14.69 -2.10 6.18
N TRP A 118 -13.47 -2.53 5.86
CA TRP A 118 -12.99 -2.58 4.48
C TRP A 118 -13.61 -3.75 3.72
N GLU A 119 -14.23 -3.48 2.57
CA GLU A 119 -14.77 -4.52 1.71
C GLU A 119 -13.64 -5.38 1.11
N MET A 120 -13.77 -6.71 1.16
CA MET A 120 -12.73 -7.62 0.71
C MET A 120 -12.92 -8.12 -0.73
N ASN A 121 -13.93 -7.63 -1.46
CA ASN A 121 -14.08 -7.90 -2.89
C ASN A 121 -13.15 -6.99 -3.68
N LEU A 122 -11.93 -7.45 -3.91
CA LEU A 122 -10.94 -6.70 -4.66
C LEU A 122 -11.36 -6.61 -6.13
N ARG A 123 -11.31 -5.39 -6.68
CA ARG A 123 -11.57 -5.14 -8.09
C ARG A 123 -10.58 -4.14 -8.66
N VAL A 124 -9.74 -4.61 -9.58
CA VAL A 124 -8.69 -3.78 -10.21
C VAL A 124 -9.29 -2.53 -10.85
N GLY A 125 -8.72 -1.37 -10.51
CA GLY A 125 -9.13 -0.05 -10.98
C GLY A 125 -10.41 0.52 -10.36
N LYS A 126 -11.01 -0.15 -9.36
CA LYS A 126 -12.24 0.31 -8.69
C LYS A 126 -12.23 0.16 -7.18
N HIS A 127 -11.64 -0.92 -6.68
CA HIS A 127 -11.49 -1.23 -5.26
C HIS A 127 -10.25 -2.10 -5.08
N ASP A 128 -9.08 -1.49 -5.25
CA ASP A 128 -7.79 -2.18 -5.20
C ASP A 128 -6.81 -1.55 -4.19
N CYS A 129 -5.54 -1.94 -4.25
CA CYS A 129 -4.50 -1.43 -3.35
C CYS A 129 -4.39 0.10 -3.32
N ARG A 130 -4.77 0.79 -4.42
CA ARG A 130 -4.72 2.24 -4.55
C ARG A 130 -5.83 2.90 -3.77
N ASP A 131 -7.05 2.37 -3.91
CA ASP A 131 -8.22 2.83 -3.18
C ASP A 131 -8.02 2.61 -1.68
N TYR A 132 -7.51 1.42 -1.31
CA TYR A 132 -7.14 1.12 0.07
C TYR A 132 -6.09 2.09 0.62
N THR A 133 -5.02 2.35 -0.15
CA THR A 133 -3.95 3.26 0.27
C THR A 133 -4.47 4.69 0.45
N ASN A 134 -5.24 5.20 -0.51
CA ASN A 134 -5.83 6.54 -0.41
C ASN A 134 -6.78 6.63 0.80
N GLY A 135 -7.67 5.65 0.97
CA GLY A 135 -8.65 5.64 2.06
C GLY A 135 -8.01 5.55 3.44
N LEU A 136 -7.04 4.65 3.62
CA LEU A 136 -6.35 4.50 4.89
C LEU A 136 -5.51 5.75 5.23
N VAL A 137 -4.80 6.31 4.24
CA VAL A 137 -4.02 7.54 4.46
C VAL A 137 -4.92 8.72 4.83
N GLU A 138 -6.03 8.91 4.12
CA GLU A 138 -7.00 9.96 4.45
C GLU A 138 -7.55 9.75 5.87
N PHE A 139 -7.87 8.52 6.24
CA PHE A 139 -8.37 8.19 7.58
C PHE A 139 -7.35 8.51 8.68
N LEU A 140 -6.07 8.19 8.46
CA LEU A 140 -5.01 8.35 9.47
C LEU A 140 -4.49 9.78 9.59
N THR A 141 -4.38 10.49 8.46
CA THR A 141 -3.66 11.78 8.37
C THR A 141 -4.56 12.94 7.97
N GLY A 142 -5.69 12.67 7.30
CA GLY A 142 -6.52 13.68 6.64
C GLY A 142 -6.07 14.04 5.21
N GLU A 143 -4.93 13.52 4.75
CA GLU A 143 -4.44 13.79 3.40
C GLU A 143 -5.26 13.03 2.36
N LYS A 144 -5.91 13.79 1.47
CA LYS A 144 -6.74 13.24 0.39
C LYS A 144 -5.93 13.04 -0.87
N TYR A 145 -6.33 12.07 -1.69
CA TYR A 145 -5.75 11.82 -3.01
C TYR A 145 -4.22 11.66 -3.00
N VAL A 146 -3.68 11.02 -1.94
CA VAL A 146 -2.23 10.93 -1.71
C VAL A 146 -1.50 10.36 -2.92
N LEU A 147 -2.04 9.35 -3.59
CA LEU A 147 -1.39 8.75 -4.76
C LEU A 147 -1.35 9.70 -5.97
N GLU A 148 -2.36 10.56 -6.13
CA GLU A 148 -2.33 11.59 -7.18
C GLU A 148 -1.26 12.65 -6.87
N HIS A 149 -1.18 13.10 -5.61
CA HIS A 149 -0.14 14.03 -5.18
C HIS A 149 1.26 13.44 -5.37
N LEU A 150 1.49 12.19 -4.96
CA LEU A 150 2.78 11.51 -5.15
C LEU A 150 3.14 11.33 -6.63
N ARG A 151 2.16 11.03 -7.50
CA ARG A 151 2.37 10.94 -8.96
C ARG A 151 2.83 12.28 -9.54
N LYS A 152 2.19 13.38 -9.15
CA LYS A 152 2.57 14.74 -9.59
C LYS A 152 3.97 15.12 -9.13
N SER A 153 4.29 14.88 -7.86
CA SER A 153 5.61 15.17 -7.28
C SER A 153 6.74 14.41 -7.98
N ASN A 154 6.50 13.17 -8.41
CA ASN A 154 7.47 12.38 -9.19
C ASN A 154 7.63 12.87 -10.64
N GLY A 155 6.65 13.58 -11.20
CA GLY A 155 6.72 14.15 -12.57
C GLY A 155 7.54 15.43 -12.67
N THR A 156 7.78 16.12 -11.56
CA THR A 156 8.61 17.34 -11.47
C THR A 156 10.13 17.10 -11.37
N GLN A 157 10.58 15.84 -11.47
CA GLN A 157 12.00 15.48 -11.50
C GLN A 157 12.49 15.08 -12.92
N GLY A 158 11.72 15.40 -13.96
CA GLY A 158 12.08 15.20 -15.37
C GLY A 158 12.75 16.43 -15.98
#